data_AF-A0A7V1LT67-F1
#
_entry.id   AF-A0A7V1LT67-F1
#
_cell.length_a   1.000
_cell.length_b   1.000
_cell.length_c   1.000
_cell.angle_alpha   90.00
_cell.angle_beta   90.00
_cell.angle_gamma   90.00
#
_symmetry.space_group_name_H-M   'P 1'
#
loop_
_entity.id
_entity.type
_entity.pdbx_description
1 polymer ?
#
loop_
_entity_poly.entity_id
_entity_poly.type
_entity_poly.pdbx_seq_one_letter_code
_entity_poly.pdbx_strand_id
1 'polypeptide(L)'
;EASKQFGSQAVVAAIDIKFIEGEYKVFIKGGREETDLNGLDWCKKVVDFGAGEILLTSMDKDGTKEGYDLKFLKELTKIVSVPVIASGGAGKKEHFLEAFKDANVDACLAAGLFHFNLLVIKELKEYLAQNGVVVRI
;
A
#
# COMPACT_ATOMS: atom_id res chain seq x y z
N GLU A 1 -18.98 11.12 4.57
CA GLU A 1 -20.31 10.70 5.07
C GLU A 1 -20.23 9.34 5.75
N ALA A 2 -19.74 8.31 5.06
CA ALA A 2 -19.56 6.96 5.62
C ALA A 2 -18.80 6.94 6.96
N SER A 3 -17.66 7.62 7.07
CA SER A 3 -16.88 7.70 8.31
C SER A 3 -17.65 8.31 9.49
N LYS A 4 -18.57 9.24 9.24
CA LYS A 4 -19.44 9.83 10.27
C LYS A 4 -20.54 8.87 10.74
N GLN A 5 -20.97 7.95 9.87
CA GLN A 5 -22.04 7.00 10.17
C GLN A 5 -21.51 5.69 10.78
N PHE A 6 -20.37 5.19 10.30
CA PHE A 6 -19.85 3.86 10.63
C PHE A 6 -18.50 3.89 11.36
N GLY A 7 -17.91 5.07 11.53
CA GLY A 7 -16.55 5.26 12.05
C GLY A 7 -15.49 5.15 10.95
N SER A 8 -14.35 5.83 11.14
CA SER A 8 -13.27 5.85 10.15
C SER A 8 -12.71 4.45 9.87
N GLN A 9 -12.63 3.59 10.88
CA GLN A 9 -12.14 2.21 10.76
C GLN A 9 -12.95 1.33 9.80
N ALA A 10 -14.16 1.76 9.41
CA ALA A 10 -14.97 1.07 8.41
C ALA A 10 -14.71 1.56 6.97
N VAL A 11 -13.77 2.50 6.78
CA VAL A 11 -13.49 3.15 5.49
C VAL A 11 -12.02 2.99 5.12
N VAL A 12 -11.77 2.17 4.10
CA VAL A 12 -10.45 2.04 3.45
C VAL A 12 -10.45 2.86 2.16
N ALA A 13 -9.48 3.75 2.02
CA ALA A 13 -9.29 4.50 0.79
C ALA A 13 -8.29 3.79 -0.12
N ALA A 14 -8.77 3.26 -1.25
CA ALA A 14 -7.92 2.77 -2.32
C ALA A 14 -7.41 3.94 -3.16
N ILE A 15 -6.09 4.08 -3.29
CA ILE A 15 -5.43 5.17 -4.01
C ILE A 15 -4.41 4.57 -4.98
N ASP A 16 -4.61 4.85 -6.27
CA ASP A 16 -3.67 4.50 -7.32
C ASP A 16 -2.78 5.72 -7.63
N ILE A 17 -1.46 5.51 -7.63
CA ILE A 17 -0.49 6.54 -7.99
C ILE A 17 0.43 6.10 -9.12
N LYS A 18 0.96 7.07 -9.87
CA LYS A 18 2.01 6.84 -10.85
C LYS A 18 3.00 8.00 -10.87
N PHE A 19 4.28 7.72 -11.06
CA PHE A 19 5.33 8.71 -11.18
C PHE A 19 5.41 9.26 -12.60
N ILE A 20 5.04 10.53 -12.78
CA ILE A 20 5.00 11.24 -14.06
C ILE A 20 5.81 12.52 -13.92
N GLU A 21 6.81 12.70 -14.78
CA GLU A 21 7.58 13.95 -14.93
C GLU A 21 8.17 14.50 -13.62
N GLY A 22 8.55 13.62 -12.68
CA GLY A 22 9.17 14.02 -11.42
C GLY A 22 8.22 14.03 -10.22
N GLU A 23 6.92 13.81 -10.43
CA GLU A 23 5.90 13.85 -9.39
C GLU A 23 5.05 12.59 -9.36
N TYR A 24 4.57 12.21 -8.18
CA TYR A 24 3.57 11.16 -8.05
C TYR A 24 2.19 11.77 -8.21
N LYS A 25 1.45 11.34 -9.23
CA LYS A 25 0.09 11.79 -9.49
C LYS A 25 -0.93 10.70 -9.19
N VAL A 26 -2.11 11.11 -8.75
CA VAL A 26 -3.23 10.20 -8.51
C VAL A 26 -3.92 9.85 -9.81
N PHE A 27 -4.26 8.57 -9.97
CA PHE A 27 -5.02 8.06 -11.10
C PHE A 27 -6.39 7.58 -10.66
N ILE A 28 -7.38 7.74 -11.54
CA ILE A 28 -8.76 7.33 -11.33
C ILE A 28 -9.26 6.47 -12.49
N LYS A 29 -10.52 6.00 -12.39
CA LYS A 29 -11.17 5.14 -13.39
C LYS A 29 -10.35 3.88 -13.70
N GLY A 30 -9.80 3.27 -12.66
CA GLY A 30 -8.97 2.06 -12.75
C GLY A 30 -7.65 2.32 -13.47
N GLY A 31 -6.94 3.39 -13.09
CA GLY A 31 -5.63 3.73 -13.66
C GLY A 31 -5.65 4.36 -15.05
N ARG A 32 -6.81 4.67 -15.62
CA ARG A 32 -6.91 5.16 -17.02
C ARG A 32 -6.86 6.67 -17.17
N GLU A 33 -7.14 7.39 -16.10
CA GLU A 33 -7.23 8.85 -16.12
C GLU A 33 -6.30 9.43 -15.06
N GLU A 34 -5.33 10.21 -15.52
CA GLU A 34 -4.45 11.02 -14.69
C GLU A 34 -5.24 12.21 -14.12
N THR A 35 -4.94 12.59 -12.89
CA THR A 35 -5.46 13.81 -12.27
C THR A 35 -4.33 14.78 -11.95
N ASP A 36 -4.66 16.04 -11.71
CA ASP A 36 -3.69 17.05 -11.25
C ASP A 36 -3.37 16.94 -9.75
N LEU A 37 -3.83 15.89 -9.08
CA LEU A 37 -3.62 15.70 -7.65
C LEU A 37 -2.26 15.07 -7.37
N ASN A 38 -1.46 15.74 -6.54
CA ASN A 38 -0.26 15.14 -5.97
C ASN A 38 -0.63 13.96 -5.04
N GLY A 39 0.10 12.85 -5.16
CA GLY A 39 -0.17 11.62 -4.43
C GLY A 39 -0.11 11.76 -2.91
N LEU A 40 0.91 12.44 -2.37
CA LEU A 40 1.07 12.59 -0.92
C LEU A 40 0.04 13.57 -0.34
N ASP A 41 -0.21 14.67 -1.04
CA ASP A 41 -1.23 15.65 -0.61
C ASP A 41 -2.63 15.06 -0.64
N TRP A 42 -2.93 14.25 -1.66
CA TRP A 42 -4.19 13.54 -1.72
C TRP A 42 -4.35 12.54 -0.58
N CYS A 43 -3.31 11.76 -0.27
CA CYS A 43 -3.36 10.82 0.86
C CYS A 43 -3.70 11.53 2.18
N LYS A 44 -3.05 12.66 2.50
CA LYS A 44 -3.39 13.49 3.67
C LYS A 44 -4.85 13.93 3.66
N LYS A 45 -5.30 14.48 2.53
CA LYS A 45 -6.67 14.98 2.39
C LYS A 45 -7.72 13.89 2.57
N VAL A 46 -7.44 12.67 2.12
CA VAL A 46 -8.34 11.52 2.28
C VAL A 46 -8.44 11.09 3.75
N VAL A 47 -7.35 11.18 4.52
CA VAL A 47 -7.37 11.01 5.98
C VAL A 47 -8.18 12.12 6.65
N ASP A 48 -8.02 13.38 6.24
CA ASP A 48 -8.80 14.51 6.75
C ASP A 48 -10.31 14.36 6.47
N PHE A 49 -10.66 13.66 5.39
CA PHE A 49 -12.05 13.29 5.08
C PHE A 49 -12.59 12.12 5.91
N GLY A 50 -11.74 11.49 6.71
CA GLY A 50 -12.09 10.45 7.68
C GLY A 50 -11.89 9.03 7.17
N ALA A 51 -11.04 8.79 6.18
CA ALA A 51 -10.58 7.43 5.91
C ALA A 51 -9.82 6.87 7.13
N GLY A 52 -10.10 5.63 7.51
CA GLY A 52 -9.43 4.98 8.63
C GLY A 52 -8.21 4.17 8.24
N GLU A 53 -8.05 3.85 6.95
CA GLU A 53 -6.88 3.16 6.39
C GLU A 53 -6.66 3.59 4.93
N ILE A 54 -5.41 3.54 4.47
CA ILE A 54 -5.03 3.76 3.07
C ILE A 54 -4.54 2.46 2.46
N LEU A 55 -5.19 2.03 1.37
CA LEU A 55 -4.65 1.02 0.46
C LEU A 55 -3.96 1.73 -0.70
N LEU A 56 -2.63 1.73 -0.69
CA LEU A 56 -1.84 2.41 -1.70
C LEU A 56 -1.34 1.42 -2.76
N THR A 57 -1.71 1.64 -4.02
CA THR A 57 -1.19 0.89 -5.17
C THR A 57 -0.29 1.80 -6.02
N SER A 58 0.98 1.41 -6.18
CA SER A 58 1.87 2.04 -7.16
C SER A 58 1.70 1.36 -8.51
N MET A 59 1.17 2.10 -9.49
CA MET A 59 0.96 1.61 -10.85
C MET A 59 2.26 1.31 -11.59
N ASP A 60 3.37 1.97 -11.23
CA ASP A 60 4.69 1.69 -11.79
C ASP A 60 5.24 0.33 -11.33
N LYS A 61 4.76 -0.15 -10.18
CA LYS A 61 5.15 -1.44 -9.59
C LYS A 61 4.15 -2.55 -9.88
N ASP A 62 2.91 -2.23 -10.19
CA ASP A 62 1.89 -3.24 -10.35
C ASP A 62 2.20 -4.22 -11.49
N GLY A 63 2.04 -5.51 -11.22
CA GLY A 63 2.39 -6.60 -12.15
C GLY A 63 3.88 -6.87 -12.36
N THR A 64 4.82 -6.02 -11.93
CA THR A 64 6.26 -6.17 -12.23
C THR A 64 6.95 -7.27 -11.44
N LYS A 65 6.44 -7.58 -10.24
CA LYS A 65 7.07 -8.50 -9.27
C LYS A 65 8.44 -8.04 -8.79
N GLU A 66 8.74 -6.73 -8.85
CA GLU A 66 10.03 -6.15 -8.44
C GLU A 66 10.01 -5.50 -7.04
N GLY A 67 8.92 -5.66 -6.29
CA GLY A 67 8.74 -5.09 -4.97
C GLY A 67 7.81 -3.89 -4.96
N TYR A 68 7.41 -3.50 -3.75
CA TYR A 68 6.55 -2.35 -3.52
C TYR A 68 7.29 -1.03 -3.77
N ASP A 69 6.56 0.08 -3.91
CA ASP A 69 7.17 1.41 -4.01
C ASP A 69 7.59 1.93 -2.63
N LEU A 70 8.74 1.43 -2.15
CA LEU A 70 9.27 1.79 -0.83
C LEU A 70 9.56 3.29 -0.71
N LYS A 71 9.89 3.99 -1.81
CA LYS A 71 10.17 5.42 -1.77
C LYS A 71 8.91 6.20 -1.41
N PHE A 72 7.81 5.93 -2.10
CA PHE A 72 6.55 6.60 -1.80
C PHE A 72 6.01 6.18 -0.44
N LEU A 73 6.00 4.87 -0.14
CA LEU A 73 5.49 4.34 1.12
C LEU A 73 6.20 4.93 2.33
N LYS A 74 7.54 5.08 2.28
CA LYS A 74 8.34 5.72 3.34
C LYS A 74 7.91 7.15 3.64
N GLU A 75 7.57 7.92 2.61
CA GLU A 75 7.12 9.30 2.81
C GLU A 75 5.68 9.33 3.27
N LEU A 76 4.82 8.46 2.73
CA LEU A 76 3.42 8.35 3.13
C LEU A 76 3.28 8.01 4.63
N THR A 77 3.94 6.97 5.12
CA THR A 77 3.81 6.50 6.52
C THR A 77 4.32 7.52 7.54
N LYS A 78 5.14 8.49 7.14
CA LYS A 78 5.58 9.60 8.00
C LYS A 78 4.54 10.71 8.14
N ILE A 79 3.63 10.84 7.16
CA ILE A 79 2.75 12.00 7.05
C ILE A 79 1.28 11.69 7.35
N VAL A 80 0.89 10.41 7.40
CA VAL A 80 -0.45 9.99 7.79
C VAL A 80 -0.45 9.29 9.14
N SER A 81 -1.54 9.45 9.89
CA SER A 81 -1.73 8.85 11.21
C SER A 81 -2.56 7.56 11.19
N VAL A 82 -2.99 7.13 10.00
CA VAL A 82 -3.81 5.93 9.79
C VAL A 82 -2.97 4.78 9.23
N PRO A 83 -3.38 3.52 9.43
CA PRO A 83 -2.70 2.38 8.84
C PRO A 83 -2.57 2.47 7.32
N VAL A 84 -1.41 2.05 6.82
CA VAL A 84 -1.08 2.01 5.39
C VAL A 84 -0.88 0.56 4.95
N ILE A 85 -1.60 0.17 3.90
CA ILE A 85 -1.52 -1.13 3.23
C ILE A 85 -0.73 -0.94 1.92
N ALA A 86 0.43 -1.57 1.82
CA ALA A 86 1.23 -1.60 0.59
C ALA A 86 0.61 -2.54 -0.45
N SER A 87 0.44 -2.07 -1.69
CA SER A 87 -0.10 -2.85 -2.82
C SER A 87 0.66 -2.54 -4.11
N GLY A 88 0.66 -3.49 -5.05
CA GLY A 88 1.37 -3.41 -6.33
C GLY A 88 2.85 -3.82 -6.23
N GLY A 89 3.25 -4.86 -6.98
CA GLY A 89 4.66 -5.22 -7.22
C GLY A 89 5.28 -6.34 -6.38
N ALA A 90 4.59 -6.89 -5.38
CA ALA A 90 5.11 -8.04 -4.62
C ALA A 90 5.45 -9.24 -5.53
N GLY A 91 6.65 -9.80 -5.36
CA GLY A 91 7.20 -10.86 -6.22
C GLY A 91 7.92 -11.98 -5.48
N LYS A 92 8.35 -11.72 -4.25
CA LYS A 92 9.01 -12.68 -3.35
C LYS A 92 8.78 -12.23 -1.90
N LYS A 93 9.04 -13.12 -0.95
CA LYS A 93 8.82 -12.90 0.50
C LYS A 93 9.62 -11.73 1.06
N GLU A 94 10.81 -11.46 0.50
CA GLU A 94 11.70 -10.36 0.87
C GLU A 94 11.02 -8.99 0.67
N HIS A 95 10.19 -8.83 -0.37
CA HIS A 95 9.50 -7.56 -0.64
C HIS A 95 8.52 -7.18 0.48
N PHE A 96 7.93 -8.16 1.16
CA PHE A 96 7.07 -7.91 2.33
C PHE A 96 7.91 -7.45 3.52
N LEU A 97 9.06 -8.10 3.76
CA LEU A 97 9.96 -7.71 4.83
C LEU A 97 10.49 -6.27 4.63
N GLU A 98 10.90 -5.93 3.41
CA GLU A 98 11.31 -4.58 3.03
C GLU A 98 10.20 -3.56 3.29
N ALA A 99 8.95 -3.85 2.91
CA ALA A 99 7.83 -2.95 3.18
C ALA A 99 7.63 -2.71 4.69
N PHE A 100 7.67 -3.76 5.52
CA PHE A 100 7.52 -3.62 6.97
C PHE A 100 8.71 -2.91 7.62
N LYS A 101 9.95 -3.27 7.27
CA LYS A 101 11.16 -2.78 7.94
C LYS A 101 11.61 -1.41 7.42
N ASP A 102 11.52 -1.21 6.11
CA ASP A 102 12.08 -0.01 5.49
C ASP A 102 11.01 1.07 5.31
N ALA A 103 9.76 0.70 5.01
CA ALA A 103 8.69 1.67 4.77
C ALA A 103 7.69 1.83 5.93
N ASN A 104 7.80 1.01 6.99
CA ASN A 104 6.95 1.07 8.19
C ASN A 104 5.45 0.99 7.85
N VAL A 105 5.09 0.13 6.89
CA VAL A 105 3.69 -0.12 6.54
C VAL A 105 3.04 -1.06 7.57
N ASP A 106 1.73 -0.94 7.75
CA ASP A 106 0.97 -1.73 8.72
C ASP A 106 0.50 -3.06 8.13
N ALA A 107 0.31 -3.11 6.81
CA ALA A 107 -0.01 -4.34 6.10
C ALA A 107 0.55 -4.36 4.67
N CYS A 108 0.57 -5.56 4.10
CA CYS A 108 0.96 -5.81 2.72
C CYS A 108 -0.12 -6.62 2.02
N LEU A 109 -0.53 -6.16 0.84
CA LEU A 109 -1.45 -6.85 -0.06
C LEU A 109 -0.65 -7.39 -1.24
N ALA A 110 -0.95 -8.63 -1.62
CA ALA A 110 -0.48 -9.22 -2.86
C ALA A 110 -1.57 -10.13 -3.42
N ALA A 111 -1.75 -10.11 -4.74
CA ALA A 111 -2.73 -10.95 -5.42
C ALA A 111 -2.03 -12.10 -6.16
N GLY A 112 -1.26 -11.80 -7.21
CA GLY A 112 -0.74 -12.81 -8.13
C GLY A 112 0.09 -13.91 -7.46
N LEU A 113 0.92 -13.58 -6.46
CA LEU A 113 1.74 -14.56 -5.74
C LEU A 113 0.91 -15.67 -5.09
N PHE A 114 -0.22 -15.30 -4.48
CA PHE A 114 -1.07 -16.25 -3.77
C PHE A 114 -2.03 -16.96 -4.72
N HIS A 115 -2.62 -16.25 -5.69
CA HIS A 115 -3.52 -16.87 -6.67
C HIS A 115 -2.83 -17.94 -7.51
N PHE A 116 -1.57 -17.74 -7.88
CA PHE A 116 -0.78 -18.71 -8.63
C PHE A 116 0.04 -19.65 -7.75
N ASN A 117 -0.20 -19.63 -6.43
CA ASN A 117 0.47 -20.47 -5.44
C ASN A 117 2.01 -20.45 -5.53
N LEU A 118 2.57 -19.31 -5.90
CA LEU A 118 4.02 -19.08 -6.00
C LEU A 118 4.67 -18.85 -4.63
N LEU A 119 3.86 -18.49 -3.63
CA LEU A 119 4.26 -18.32 -2.25
C LEU A 119 3.09 -18.73 -1.35
N VAL A 120 3.33 -19.58 -0.36
CA VAL A 120 2.30 -19.97 0.59
C VAL A 120 2.24 -18.94 1.72
N ILE A 121 1.04 -18.50 2.11
CA ILE A 121 0.85 -17.48 3.16
C ILE A 121 1.51 -17.91 4.49
N LYS A 122 1.45 -19.20 4.83
CA LYS A 122 2.09 -19.74 6.03
C LYS A 122 3.62 -19.56 5.98
N GLU A 123 4.26 -19.92 4.86
CA GLU A 123 5.71 -19.78 4.67
C GLU A 123 6.14 -18.31 4.71
N LEU A 124 5.33 -17.42 4.12
CA LEU A 124 5.56 -15.97 4.21
C LEU A 124 5.53 -15.50 5.67
N LYS A 125 4.52 -15.90 6.44
CA LYS A 125 4.40 -15.51 7.84
C LYS A 125 5.52 -16.05 8.70
N GLU A 126 5.91 -17.31 8.52
CA GLU A 126 7.06 -17.91 9.21
C GLU A 126 8.34 -17.16 8.88
N TYR A 127 8.57 -16.81 7.61
CA TYR A 127 9.69 -15.99 7.18
C TYR A 127 9.68 -14.60 7.84
N LEU A 128 8.54 -13.91 7.86
CA LEU A 128 8.40 -12.60 8.50
C LEU A 128 8.66 -12.67 10.01
N ALA A 129 8.12 -13.68 10.70
CA ALA A 129 8.36 -13.90 12.12
C ALA A 129 9.84 -14.17 12.43
N GLN A 130 10.51 -14.99 11.62
CA GLN A 130 11.95 -15.25 11.73
C GLN A 130 12.81 -14.00 11.54
N ASN A 131 12.32 -13.01 10.79
CA ASN A 131 12.99 -11.73 10.56
C ASN A 131 12.46 -10.61 11.47
N GLY A 132 11.81 -10.97 12.57
CA GLY A 132 11.41 -10.04 13.62
C GLY A 132 10.29 -9.09 13.23
N VAL A 133 9.38 -9.52 12.36
CA VAL A 133 8.07 -8.87 12.13
C VAL A 133 7.02 -9.65 12.93
N VAL A 134 6.27 -8.95 13.78
CA VAL A 134 5.21 -9.58 14.58
C VAL A 134 4.02 -9.88 13.67
N VAL A 135 3.79 -11.17 13.39
CA VAL A 135 2.70 -11.63 12.55
C VAL A 135 1.92 -12.73 13.25
N ARG A 136 0.62 -12.84 12.94
CA ARG A 136 -0.22 -13.95 13.42
C ARG A 136 0.10 -15.22 12.64
N ILE A 137 0.59 -16.25 13.32
CA ILE A 137 0.86 -17.59 12.74
C ILE A 137 -0.42 -18.44 12.81
#